data_AF-B7F5J5-F1
#
_entry.id   AF-B7F5J5-F1
#
_cell.length_a   1.000
_cell.length_b   1.000
_cell.length_c   1.000
_cell.angle_alpha   90.00
_cell.angle_beta   90.00
_cell.angle_gamma   90.00
#
_symmetry.space_group_name_H-M   'P 1'
#
loop_
_entity.id
_entity.type
_entity.pdbx_description
1 polymer ?
#
loop_
_entity_poly.entity_id
_entity_poly.type
_entity_poly.pdbx_seq_one_letter_code
_entity_poly.pdbx_strand_id
1 'polypeptide(L)'
;MSFDDIVSQDIKENPVLIYMKGYPDAPRCGFSALAVRVLKQYDVPISARDILGDLKLKESVKAHTNWPTFPQIFIKGEFVGGSDIILDMHQKGQLKDVLGDIAQKREQNESS
;
A
#
# COMPACT_ATOMS: atom_id res chain seq x y z
N MET A 1 9.51 19.35 -8.34
CA MET A 1 9.05 18.02 -7.91
C MET A 1 7.55 18.00 -8.00
N SER A 2 7.01 17.13 -8.83
CA SER A 2 5.58 16.90 -8.98
C SER A 2 5.10 15.94 -7.89
N PHE A 3 3.80 15.93 -7.61
CA PHE A 3 3.23 14.96 -6.66
C PHE A 3 3.39 13.51 -7.15
N ASP A 4 3.48 13.29 -8.47
CA ASP A 4 3.80 11.98 -9.05
C ASP A 4 5.19 11.47 -8.66
N ASP A 5 6.19 12.36 -8.59
CA ASP A 5 7.53 12.02 -8.10
C ASP A 5 7.48 11.61 -6.62
N ILE A 6 6.67 12.31 -5.81
CA ILE A 6 6.48 11.99 -4.40
C ILE A 6 5.85 10.60 -4.26
N VAL A 7 4.79 10.31 -5.02
CA VAL A 7 4.14 8.99 -5.02
C VAL A 7 5.13 7.91 -5.43
N SER A 8 5.88 8.13 -6.51
CA SER A 8 6.86 7.20 -7.04
C SER A 8 8.03 6.95 -6.07
N GLN A 9 8.44 7.97 -5.34
CA GLN A 9 9.47 7.86 -4.32
C GLN A 9 8.94 7.12 -3.10
N ASP A 10 7.74 7.44 -2.64
CA ASP A 10 7.06 6.78 -1.53
C ASP A 10 6.90 5.27 -1.77
N ILE A 11 6.41 4.86 -2.94
CA ILE A 11 6.21 3.44 -3.28
C ILE A 11 7.54 2.69 -3.45
N LYS A 12 8.64 3.42 -3.69
CA LYS A 12 9.98 2.86 -3.86
C LYS A 12 10.70 2.74 -2.52
N GLU A 13 10.56 3.72 -1.64
CA GLU A 13 11.09 3.71 -0.28
C GLU A 13 10.33 2.72 0.62
N ASN A 14 9.01 2.58 0.38
CA ASN A 14 8.14 1.71 1.16
C ASN A 14 7.70 0.50 0.32
N PRO A 15 8.19 -0.71 0.62
CA PRO A 15 7.85 -1.89 -0.16
C PRO A 15 6.39 -2.33 0.03
N VAL A 16 5.70 -1.87 1.07
CA VAL A 16 4.25 -2.02 1.22
C VAL A 16 3.69 -0.67 1.62
N LEU A 17 2.97 -0.02 0.71
CA LEU A 17 2.37 1.29 0.92
C LEU A 17 0.85 1.24 0.67
N ILE A 18 0.07 1.78 1.59
CA ILE A 18 -1.39 1.90 1.45
C ILE A 18 -1.82 3.37 1.49
N TYR A 19 -2.42 3.84 0.41
CA TYR A 19 -3.13 5.11 0.37
C TYR A 19 -4.57 4.88 0.82
N MET A 20 -4.95 5.51 1.92
CA MET A 20 -6.28 5.38 2.49
C MET A 20 -6.80 6.72 2.99
N LYS A 21 -8.10 6.75 3.31
CA LYS A 21 -8.76 7.90 3.94
C LYS A 21 -8.74 7.69 5.45
N GLY A 22 -7.86 8.39 6.14
CA GLY A 22 -7.53 8.19 7.56
C GLY A 22 -6.27 7.36 7.77
N TYR A 23 -6.09 6.82 8.97
CA TYR A 23 -4.85 6.14 9.39
C TYR A 23 -5.10 4.68 9.81
N PRO A 24 -4.09 3.81 9.80
CA PRO A 24 -4.19 2.42 10.26
C PRO A 24 -4.70 2.28 11.70
N ASP A 25 -4.32 3.23 12.57
CA ASP A 25 -4.72 3.25 13.99
C ASP A 25 -6.13 3.82 14.21
N ALA A 26 -6.64 4.58 13.23
CA ALA A 26 -7.98 5.16 13.27
C ALA A 26 -8.65 5.05 11.88
N PRO A 27 -8.96 3.82 11.42
CA PRO A 27 -9.55 3.62 10.10
C PRO A 27 -10.98 4.17 10.10
N ARG A 28 -11.24 5.19 9.27
CA ARG A 28 -12.60 5.74 9.08
C ARG A 28 -13.48 4.89 8.15
N CYS A 29 -12.94 3.78 7.64
CA CYS A 29 -13.61 2.91 6.67
C CYS A 29 -13.29 1.44 6.97
N GLY A 30 -14.32 0.59 7.05
CA GLY A 30 -14.17 -0.85 7.30
C GLY A 30 -13.31 -1.57 6.26
N PHE A 31 -13.36 -1.13 5.00
CA PHE A 31 -12.55 -1.67 3.91
C PHE A 31 -11.05 -1.45 4.11
N SER A 32 -10.67 -0.26 4.60
CA SER A 32 -9.27 0.03 4.94
C SER A 32 -8.79 -0.78 6.15
N ALA A 33 -9.65 -0.96 7.15
CA ALA A 33 -9.35 -1.78 8.32
C ALA A 33 -9.08 -3.24 7.94
N LEU A 34 -9.86 -3.81 7.01
CA LEU A 34 -9.67 -5.17 6.51
C LEU A 34 -8.32 -5.32 5.80
N ALA A 35 -8.00 -4.42 4.87
CA ALA A 35 -6.73 -4.45 4.14
C ALA A 35 -5.52 -4.38 5.10
N VAL A 36 -5.53 -3.43 6.04
CA VAL A 36 -4.46 -3.29 7.06
C VAL A 36 -4.36 -4.56 7.91
N ARG A 37 -5.49 -5.13 8.34
CA ARG A 37 -5.49 -6.34 9.16
C ARG A 37 -4.87 -7.53 8.44
N VAL A 38 -5.23 -7.75 7.17
CA VAL A 38 -4.67 -8.81 6.34
C VAL A 38 -3.16 -8.62 6.18
N LEU A 39 -2.72 -7.40 5.83
CA LEU A 39 -1.30 -7.11 5.68
C LEU A 39 -0.53 -7.29 7.00
N LYS A 40 -1.10 -6.89 8.15
CA LYS A 40 -0.51 -7.08 9.48
C LYS A 40 -0.32 -8.56 9.85
N GLN A 41 -1.10 -9.49 9.30
CA GLN A 41 -0.90 -10.93 9.57
C GLN A 41 0.43 -11.47 9.00
N TYR A 42 1.04 -10.75 8.05
CA TYR A 42 2.29 -11.16 7.42
C TYR A 42 3.53 -10.60 8.11
N ASP A 43 3.36 -9.83 9.20
CA ASP A 43 4.45 -9.19 9.94
C ASP A 43 5.39 -8.33 9.06
N VAL A 44 4.86 -7.79 7.97
CA VAL A 44 5.61 -6.93 7.05
C VAL A 44 5.46 -5.45 7.42
N PRO A 45 6.49 -4.61 7.19
CA PRO A 45 6.38 -3.20 7.50
C PRO A 45 5.49 -2.51 6.46
N ILE A 46 4.32 -2.04 6.90
CA ILE A 46 3.32 -1.38 6.06
C ILE A 46 3.33 0.11 6.38
N SER A 47 3.55 0.91 5.35
CA SER A 47 3.42 2.35 5.42
C SER A 47 2.02 2.76 4.97
N ALA A 48 1.37 3.64 5.70
CA ALA A 48 0.06 4.15 5.35
C ALA A 48 0.12 5.67 5.19
N ARG A 49 -0.46 6.17 4.10
CA ARG A 49 -0.50 7.60 3.81
C ARG A 49 -1.95 8.06 3.71
N ASP A 50 -2.29 9.04 4.55
CA ASP A 50 -3.60 9.67 4.52
C ASP A 50 -3.68 10.66 3.35
N ILE A 51 -4.63 10.40 2.45
CA ILE A 51 -4.92 11.27 1.30
C ILE A 51 -6.08 12.22 1.56
N LEU A 52 -6.69 12.18 2.76
CA LEU A 52 -7.83 13.02 3.10
C LEU A 52 -7.42 14.47 3.32
N GLY A 53 -6.20 14.70 3.81
CA GLY A 53 -5.61 16.04 3.99
C GLY A 53 -5.07 16.67 2.70
N ASP A 54 -4.68 15.87 1.71
CA ASP A 54 -4.00 16.33 0.49
C ASP A 54 -4.76 15.98 -0.79
N LEU A 55 -5.58 16.93 -1.25
CA LEU A 55 -6.32 16.83 -2.53
C LEU A 55 -5.39 16.60 -3.73
N LYS A 56 -4.22 17.26 -3.75
CA LYS A 56 -3.24 17.11 -4.84
C LYS A 56 -2.64 15.71 -4.89
N LEU A 57 -2.24 15.18 -3.73
CA LEU A 57 -1.74 13.81 -3.63
C LEU A 57 -2.80 12.81 -4.07
N LYS A 58 -4.05 13.00 -3.64
CA LYS A 58 -5.19 12.17 -4.05
C LYS A 58 -5.36 12.15 -5.58
N GLU A 59 -5.28 13.29 -6.25
CA GLU A 59 -5.40 13.36 -7.71
C GLU A 59 -4.23 12.67 -8.42
N SER A 60 -3.00 12.89 -7.95
CA SER A 60 -1.81 12.21 -8.49
C SER A 60 -1.88 10.69 -8.31
N VAL A 61 -2.21 10.20 -7.12
CA VAL A 61 -2.34 8.75 -6.88
C VAL A 61 -3.40 8.13 -7.78
N LYS A 62 -4.55 8.80 -7.95
CA LYS A 62 -5.60 8.36 -8.89
C LYS A 62 -5.12 8.33 -10.34
N ALA A 63 -4.38 9.34 -10.78
CA ALA A 63 -3.83 9.41 -12.12
C ALA A 63 -2.77 8.32 -12.35
N HIS A 64 -1.95 8.06 -11.34
CA HIS A 64 -0.87 7.09 -11.38
C HIS A 64 -1.37 5.64 -11.46
N THR A 65 -2.38 5.28 -10.67
CA THR A 65 -2.97 3.92 -10.70
C THR A 65 -4.11 3.77 -11.71
N ASN A 66 -4.55 4.88 -12.28
CA ASN A 66 -5.77 4.98 -13.07
C ASN A 66 -6.99 4.42 -12.33
N TRP A 67 -6.98 4.44 -10.99
CA TRP A 67 -7.99 3.83 -10.13
C TRP A 67 -8.80 4.90 -9.37
N PRO A 68 -10.14 4.91 -9.48
CA PRO A 68 -10.94 6.02 -8.94
C PRO A 68 -11.24 5.91 -7.44
N THR A 69 -11.07 4.72 -6.84
CA THR A 69 -11.48 4.42 -5.46
C THR A 69 -10.29 4.23 -4.51
N PHE A 70 -10.57 4.27 -3.20
CA PHE A 70 -9.60 4.05 -2.13
C PHE A 70 -10.21 3.05 -1.13
N PRO A 71 -9.39 2.23 -0.44
CA PRO A 71 -7.92 2.27 -0.36
C PRO A 71 -7.21 1.80 -1.64
N GLN A 72 -5.99 2.28 -1.87
CA GLN A 72 -5.10 1.84 -2.96
C GLN A 72 -3.81 1.31 -2.36
N ILE A 73 -3.42 0.10 -2.75
CA ILE A 73 -2.35 -0.65 -2.11
C ILE A 73 -1.27 -0.90 -3.14
N PHE A 74 -0.05 -0.55 -2.76
CA PHE A 74 1.16 -0.66 -3.55
C PHE A 74 2.12 -1.60 -2.85
N ILE A 75 2.70 -2.51 -3.61
CA ILE A 75 3.63 -3.50 -3.12
C ILE A 75 4.83 -3.53 -4.07
N LYS A 76 6.05 -3.35 -3.55
CA LYS A 76 7.31 -3.26 -4.33
C LYS A 76 7.30 -2.20 -5.45
N GLY A 77 6.63 -1.07 -5.24
CA GLY A 77 6.49 -0.07 -6.30
C GLY A 77 5.40 -0.38 -7.33
N GLU A 78 4.70 -1.51 -7.21
CA GLU A 78 3.62 -1.88 -8.13
C GLU A 78 2.26 -1.69 -7.47
N PHE A 79 1.31 -1.13 -8.22
CA PHE A 79 -0.06 -1.03 -7.79
C PHE A 79 -0.72 -2.41 -7.83
N VAL A 80 -1.20 -2.87 -6.66
CA VAL A 80 -1.86 -4.17 -6.53
C VAL A 80 -3.37 -4.03 -6.67
N GLY A 81 -3.96 -3.02 -6.04
CA GLY A 81 -5.41 -2.84 -6.07
C GLY A 81 -5.98 -2.21 -4.80
N GLY A 82 -7.29 -2.40 -4.62
CA GLY A 82 -8.00 -2.01 -3.41
C GLY A 82 -8.12 -3.12 -2.38
N SER A 83 -8.98 -2.88 -1.37
CA SER A 83 -9.26 -3.83 -0.28
C SER A 83 -9.76 -5.19 -0.77
N ASP A 84 -10.66 -5.20 -1.75
CA ASP A 84 -11.28 -6.42 -2.28
C ASP A 84 -10.27 -7.29 -3.01
N ILE A 85 -9.39 -6.67 -3.80
CA ILE A 85 -8.32 -7.35 -4.54
C ILE A 85 -7.29 -7.93 -3.56
N ILE A 86 -6.91 -7.19 -2.53
CA ILE A 86 -6.00 -7.70 -1.49
C ILE A 86 -6.60 -8.87 -0.73
N LEU A 87 -7.90 -8.83 -0.43
CA LEU A 87 -8.58 -9.94 0.21
C LEU A 87 -8.64 -11.18 -0.70
N ASP A 88 -8.93 -11.00 -1.99
CA ASP A 88 -8.93 -12.08 -2.98
C ASP A 88 -7.52 -12.68 -3.16
N MET A 89 -6.48 -11.85 -3.27
CA MET A 89 -5.08 -12.31 -3.33
C MET A 89 -4.64 -13.02 -2.06
N HIS A 90 -5.12 -12.59 -0.89
CA HIS A 90 -4.91 -13.28 0.38
C HIS A 90 -5.55 -14.67 0.36
N GLN A 91 -6.81 -14.78 -0.07
CA GLN A 91 -7.52 -16.05 -0.17
C GLN A 91 -6.87 -17.00 -1.18
N LYS A 92 -6.34 -16.47 -2.28
CA LYS A 92 -5.57 -17.23 -3.29
C LYS A 92 -4.14 -17.56 -2.85
N GLY A 93 -3.67 -17.03 -1.72
CA GLY A 93 -2.30 -17.20 -1.24
C GLY A 93 -1.24 -16.41 -2.01
N GLN A 94 -1.60 -15.68 -3.07
CA GLN A 94 -0.67 -14.87 -3.87
C GLN A 94 -0.08 -13.73 -3.06
N LEU A 95 -0.89 -13.09 -2.20
CA LEU A 95 -0.42 -12.00 -1.36
C LEU A 95 0.69 -12.44 -0.41
N LYS A 96 0.58 -13.67 0.13
CA LYS A 96 1.59 -14.26 1.02
C LYS A 96 2.94 -14.39 0.32
N ASP A 97 2.94 -14.85 -0.92
CA ASP A 97 4.15 -15.06 -1.71
C ASP A 97 4.84 -13.72 -2.02
N VAL A 98 4.07 -12.75 -2.48
CA VAL A 98 4.58 -11.40 -2.79
C VAL A 98 5.18 -10.73 -1.55
N LEU A 99 4.47 -10.78 -0.41
CA LEU A 99 4.90 -10.18 0.86
C LEU A 99 6.07 -10.95 1.51
N GLY A 100 6.08 -12.28 1.40
CA GLY A 100 7.17 -13.13 1.88
C GLY A 100 8.51 -12.79 1.21
N ASP A 101 8.51 -12.59 -0.10
CA ASP A 101 9.71 -12.15 -0.85
C ASP A 101 10.20 -10.76 -0.39
N ILE A 102 9.33 -9.88 0.12
CA ILE A 102 9.73 -8.56 0.65
C ILE A 102 10.44 -8.69 1.98
N ALA A 103 9.88 -9.47 2.90
CA ALA A 103 10.47 -9.71 4.21
C ALA A 103 11.90 -10.24 4.04
N GLN A 104 12.09 -11.18 3.10
CA GLN A 104 13.38 -11.80 2.82
C GLN A 104 14.37 -10.89 2.08
N LYS A 105 13.90 -9.95 1.24
CA LYS A 105 14.77 -9.00 0.52
C LYS A 105 15.28 -7.85 1.38
N ARG A 106 14.57 -7.46 2.45
CA ARG A 106 15.04 -6.39 3.33
C ARG A 106 16.30 -6.78 4.10
N GLU A 107 16.39 -8.03 4.54
CA GLU A 107 17.59 -8.56 5.21
C GLU A 107 18.87 -8.47 4.36
N GLN A 108 18.74 -8.44 3.02
CA GLN A 108 19.89 -8.35 2.10
C GLN A 108 20.32 -6.91 1.77
N ASN A 109 19.44 -5.91 1.93
CA ASN A 109 19.74 -4.51 1.57
C ASN A 109 20.34 -3.69 2.72
N GLU A 110 20.30 -4.18 3.96
CA GLU A 110 20.95 -3.55 5.12
C GLU A 110 22.42 -4.00 5.33
N SER A 111 22.99 -4.76 4.38
CA SER A 111 24.36 -5.29 4.44
C SER A 111 25.29 -4.70 3.37
N SER A 112 25.03 -3.52 2.83
CA SER A 112 25.89 -2.86 1.81
C SER A 112 26.22 -1.41 2.13
#